data_AF-A0AB38P2N7-F1
#
_entry.id   AF-A0AB38P2N7-F1
#
_cell.length_a   1.000
_cell.length_b   1.000
_cell.length_c   1.000
_cell.angle_alpha   90.00
_cell.angle_beta   90.00
_cell.angle_gamma   90.00
#
_symmetry.space_group_name_H-M   'P 1'
#
loop_
_entity.id
_entity.type
_entity.pdbx_description
1 polymer ?
#
loop_
_entity_poly.entity_id
_entity_poly.type
_entity_poly.pdbx_seq_one_letter_code
_entity_poly.pdbx_strand_id
1 'polypeptide(L)'
;MKVNILRLFRNKNELQDDFPLEQFNALPGEKFAYPLFLSLEKKGVYAYSARFMVKHEDISVIEYLIELFFHGKIKIKEEKENVVDHNKSLVCYKFKEFGQDIIQIITNDNEFIKVLCEKGLEPPGPENVFPVKNFSHYGSLQGDIACWWNIYWEPFWESLSECGKKHYLGRSAFSVETIEFLEYRH
;
A
#
# COMPACT_ATOMS: atom_id res chain seq x y z
N MET A 1 3.81 -14.46 -15.02
CA MET A 1 2.49 -13.88 -15.40
C MET A 1 2.45 -12.46 -14.86
N LYS A 2 2.45 -11.41 -15.70
CA LYS A 2 2.43 -10.01 -15.21
C LYS A 2 1.06 -9.73 -14.61
N VAL A 3 0.99 -9.67 -13.28
CA VAL A 3 -0.22 -9.24 -12.57
C VAL A 3 -0.41 -7.77 -12.89
N ASN A 4 -1.46 -7.45 -13.64
CA ASN A 4 -1.80 -6.07 -13.96
C ASN A 4 -2.52 -5.46 -12.76
N ILE A 5 -1.75 -4.91 -11.82
CA ILE A 5 -2.20 -4.30 -10.56
C ILE A 5 -3.31 -3.26 -10.81
N LEU A 6 -3.27 -2.59 -11.97
CA LEU A 6 -4.28 -1.59 -12.38
C LEU A 6 -5.70 -2.17 -12.57
N ARG A 7 -5.87 -3.49 -12.69
CA ARG A 7 -7.21 -4.13 -12.83
C ARG A 7 -7.93 -4.35 -11.50
N LEU A 8 -7.25 -4.18 -10.35
CA LEU A 8 -7.84 -4.34 -9.02
C LEU A 8 -8.72 -3.16 -8.58
N PHE A 9 -8.80 -2.10 -9.40
CA PHE A 9 -9.62 -0.91 -9.16
C PHE A 9 -10.90 -1.01 -10.00
N ARG A 10 -12.07 -1.23 -9.36
CA ARG A 10 -13.36 -1.47 -10.02
C ARG A 10 -14.35 -0.29 -9.88
N ASN A 11 -15.01 -0.05 -11.02
CA ASN A 11 -16.20 0.77 -11.36
C ASN A 11 -16.10 2.31 -11.34
N LYS A 12 -16.72 2.90 -12.37
CA LYS A 12 -16.22 4.05 -13.13
C LYS A 12 -17.00 5.36 -12.89
N ASN A 13 -18.05 5.35 -12.06
CA ASN A 13 -19.01 6.46 -12.04
C ASN A 13 -19.14 7.19 -10.69
N GLU A 14 -18.73 6.63 -9.55
CA GLU A 14 -18.87 7.31 -8.25
C GLU A 14 -17.67 8.21 -7.93
N LEU A 15 -16.45 7.78 -8.26
CA LEU A 15 -15.22 8.49 -7.86
C LEU A 15 -14.86 9.67 -8.77
N GLN A 16 -15.48 9.81 -9.95
CA GLN A 16 -15.11 10.88 -10.87
C GLN A 16 -15.57 12.25 -10.35
N ASP A 17 -16.75 12.29 -9.73
CA ASP A 17 -17.31 13.51 -9.15
C ASP A 17 -16.53 13.95 -7.90
N ASP A 18 -15.98 13.00 -7.13
CA ASP A 18 -15.21 13.26 -5.92
C ASP A 18 -13.78 13.78 -6.20
N PHE A 19 -13.26 13.55 -7.42
CA PHE A 19 -11.88 13.84 -7.81
C PHE A 19 -11.79 14.57 -9.16
N PRO A 20 -12.20 15.86 -9.20
CA PRO A 20 -12.21 16.67 -10.42
C PRO A 20 -10.80 17.15 -10.82
N LEU A 21 -10.62 17.46 -12.11
CA LEU A 21 -9.33 17.86 -12.70
C LEU A 21 -8.79 19.15 -12.06
N GLU A 22 -9.66 20.09 -11.75
CA GLU A 22 -9.31 21.42 -11.23
C GLU A 22 -8.59 21.38 -9.88
N GLN A 23 -8.73 20.26 -9.16
CA GLN A 23 -8.14 20.03 -7.85
C GLN A 23 -6.90 19.13 -7.89
N PHE A 24 -6.49 18.69 -9.08
CA PHE A 24 -5.42 17.72 -9.23
C PHE A 24 -4.07 18.35 -9.54
N ASN A 25 -3.08 17.95 -8.75
CA ASN A 25 -1.69 18.28 -8.99
C ASN A 25 -0.91 16.98 -9.18
N ALA A 26 -0.21 16.84 -10.32
CA ALA A 26 0.58 15.65 -10.57
C ALA A 26 1.77 15.55 -9.59
N LEU A 27 1.98 14.38 -8.99
CA LEU A 27 3.15 14.05 -8.18
C LEU A 27 4.42 14.18 -9.03
N PRO A 28 5.47 14.86 -8.51
CA PRO A 28 6.72 15.05 -9.23
C PRO A 28 7.55 13.75 -9.26
N GLY A 29 7.50 13.04 -10.39
CA GLY A 29 8.39 11.92 -10.74
C GLY A 29 8.24 10.65 -9.89
N GLU A 30 8.44 9.50 -10.52
CA GLU A 30 8.38 8.19 -9.84
C GLU A 30 9.64 7.98 -8.99
N LYS A 31 9.57 8.24 -7.69
CA LYS A 31 10.42 7.54 -6.71
C LYS A 31 9.66 6.33 -6.22
N PHE A 32 10.32 5.17 -6.18
CA PHE A 32 9.80 4.00 -5.46
C PHE A 32 9.67 4.38 -3.99
N ALA A 33 8.43 4.51 -3.53
CA ALA A 33 8.06 4.82 -2.16
C ALA A 33 6.97 3.84 -1.73
N TYR A 34 6.90 3.58 -0.43
CA TYR A 34 5.86 2.74 0.15
C TYR A 34 5.01 3.55 1.13
N PRO A 35 3.67 3.53 1.00
CA PRO A 35 2.88 2.80 0.01
C PRO A 35 3.06 3.27 -1.43
N LEU A 36 2.91 2.36 -2.40
CA LEU A 36 2.98 2.69 -3.82
C LEU A 36 1.67 3.33 -4.29
N PHE A 37 1.71 4.63 -4.55
CA PHE A 37 0.61 5.40 -5.12
C PHE A 37 0.67 5.40 -6.66
N LEU A 38 -0.41 4.94 -7.28
CA LEU A 38 -0.55 4.91 -8.74
C LEU A 38 -1.56 5.98 -9.20
N SER A 39 -1.21 6.73 -10.25
CA SER A 39 -2.13 7.70 -10.86
C SER A 39 -3.35 6.99 -11.46
N LEU A 40 -4.54 7.51 -11.17
CA LEU A 40 -5.80 7.08 -11.78
C LEU A 40 -6.23 7.97 -12.96
N GLU A 41 -5.42 8.97 -13.34
CA GLU A 41 -5.75 9.96 -14.37
C GLU A 41 -6.18 9.31 -15.70
N LYS A 42 -5.51 8.24 -16.12
CA LYS A 42 -5.86 7.47 -17.34
C LYS A 42 -7.27 6.84 -17.32
N LYS A 43 -7.92 6.82 -16.15
CA LYS A 43 -9.29 6.34 -15.93
C LYS A 43 -10.29 7.48 -15.74
N GLY A 44 -9.87 8.73 -15.90
CA GLY A 44 -10.69 9.92 -15.69
C GLY A 44 -10.98 10.23 -14.22
N VAL A 45 -10.16 9.71 -13.30
CA VAL A 45 -10.21 10.04 -11.86
C VAL A 45 -8.93 10.77 -11.53
N TYR A 46 -9.01 12.04 -11.15
CA TYR A 46 -7.83 12.89 -10.96
C TYR A 46 -7.32 12.78 -9.53
N ALA A 47 -6.83 11.59 -9.21
CA ALA A 47 -6.33 11.21 -7.90
C ALA A 47 -5.26 10.11 -8.02
N TYR A 48 -4.58 9.87 -6.91
CA TYR A 48 -3.69 8.74 -6.72
C TYR A 48 -4.35 7.69 -5.84
N SER A 49 -4.02 6.43 -6.09
CA SER A 49 -4.52 5.30 -5.34
C SER A 49 -3.39 4.41 -4.86
N ALA A 50 -3.40 4.08 -3.58
CA ALA A 50 -2.53 3.07 -2.98
C ALA A 50 -3.36 1.98 -2.33
N ARG A 51 -2.91 0.74 -2.54
CA ARG A 51 -3.40 -0.43 -1.82
C ARG A 51 -2.21 -1.14 -1.21
N PHE A 52 -2.23 -1.35 0.09
CA PHE A 52 -1.09 -1.89 0.80
C PHE A 52 -1.52 -2.64 2.05
N MET A 53 -0.72 -3.65 2.42
CA MET A 53 -0.91 -4.42 3.64
C MET A 53 -0.21 -3.70 4.80
N VAL A 54 -0.85 -3.67 5.96
CA VAL A 54 -0.37 -2.87 7.09
C VAL A 54 -0.41 -3.72 8.37
N LYS A 55 0.53 -3.47 9.28
CA LYS A 55 0.46 -4.04 10.63
C LYS A 55 -0.68 -3.38 11.39
N HIS A 56 -1.35 -4.12 12.26
CA HIS A 56 -2.51 -3.61 12.99
C HIS A 56 -2.21 -2.34 13.80
N GLU A 57 -1.02 -2.26 14.41
CA GLU A 57 -0.53 -1.11 15.19
C GLU A 57 -0.42 0.18 14.36
N ASP A 58 -0.06 0.07 13.09
CA ASP A 58 0.16 1.20 12.18
C ASP A 58 -1.15 1.82 11.66
N ILE A 59 -2.29 1.13 11.79
CA ILE A 59 -3.60 1.67 11.38
C ILE A 59 -3.89 2.99 12.10
N SER A 60 -3.59 3.04 13.40
CA SER A 60 -3.79 4.26 14.21
C SER A 60 -2.94 5.44 13.75
N VAL A 61 -1.72 5.17 13.23
CA VAL A 61 -0.83 6.18 12.65
C VAL A 61 -1.43 6.77 11.39
N ILE A 62 -2.02 5.92 10.54
CA ILE A 62 -2.68 6.35 9.29
C ILE A 62 -3.93 7.16 9.59
N GLU A 63 -4.77 6.70 10.53
CA GLU A 63 -5.94 7.44 11.00
C GLU A 63 -5.53 8.84 11.46
N TYR A 64 -4.53 8.94 12.34
CA TYR A 64 -4.01 10.22 12.82
C TYR A 64 -3.53 11.15 11.68
N LEU A 65 -2.84 10.60 10.66
CA LEU A 65 -2.43 11.40 9.51
C LEU A 65 -3.63 11.91 8.70
N ILE A 66 -4.68 11.11 8.53
CA ILE A 66 -5.89 11.58 7.85
C ILE A 66 -6.53 12.71 8.65
N GLU A 67 -6.65 12.57 9.98
CA GLU A 67 -7.20 13.63 10.83
C GLU A 67 -6.38 14.93 10.73
N LEU A 68 -5.06 14.83 10.66
CA LEU A 68 -4.15 15.98 10.53
C LEU A 68 -4.30 16.72 9.19
N PHE A 69 -4.49 15.99 8.09
CA PHE A 69 -4.47 16.57 6.75
C PHE A 69 -5.85 17.00 6.23
N PHE A 70 -6.91 16.39 6.74
CA PHE A 70 -8.28 16.59 6.28
C PHE A 70 -9.21 17.12 7.39
N HIS A 71 -8.68 17.39 8.59
CA HIS A 71 -9.39 17.95 9.74
C HIS A 71 -10.67 17.20 10.17
N GLY A 72 -10.82 15.94 9.74
CA GLY A 72 -11.96 15.08 10.05
C GLY A 72 -11.54 13.91 10.91
N LYS A 73 -12.18 13.71 12.07
CA LYS A 73 -11.96 12.51 12.88
C LYS A 73 -12.50 11.29 12.15
N ILE A 74 -11.63 10.33 11.87
CA ILE A 74 -11.98 9.16 11.07
C ILE A 74 -11.49 7.88 11.73
N LYS A 75 -12.27 6.82 11.55
CA LYS A 75 -11.84 5.45 11.80
C LYS A 75 -11.90 4.68 10.50
N ILE A 76 -10.81 4.02 10.13
CA ILE A 76 -10.77 3.24 8.90
C ILE A 76 -11.54 1.94 9.15
N LYS A 77 -12.65 1.77 8.43
CA LYS A 77 -13.57 0.63 8.53
C LYS A 77 -13.68 -0.12 7.20
N GLU A 78 -14.51 -1.16 7.18
CA GLU A 78 -14.79 -1.90 5.95
C GLU A 78 -15.68 -1.10 4.99
N GLU A 79 -16.55 -0.24 5.53
CA GLU A 79 -17.26 0.73 4.71
C GLU A 79 -16.31 1.82 4.20
N LYS A 80 -16.61 2.33 3.00
CA LYS A 80 -15.90 3.48 2.44
C LYS A 80 -16.20 4.72 3.26
N GLU A 81 -15.15 5.36 3.72
CA GLU A 81 -15.21 6.67 4.34
C GLU A 81 -14.68 7.69 3.33
N ASN A 82 -15.46 8.77 3.14
CA ASN A 82 -15.12 9.86 2.23
C ASN A 82 -14.92 11.12 3.08
N VAL A 83 -13.75 11.75 2.94
CA VAL A 83 -13.40 12.98 3.64
C VAL A 83 -13.04 14.03 2.60
N VAL A 84 -13.65 15.21 2.71
CA VAL A 84 -13.39 16.35 1.84
C VAL A 84 -13.01 17.53 2.72
N ASP A 85 -11.88 18.16 2.43
CA ASP A 85 -11.43 19.40 3.05
C ASP A 85 -10.97 20.37 1.94
N HIS A 86 -11.79 21.39 1.66
CA HIS A 86 -11.56 22.35 0.58
C HIS A 86 -11.36 21.68 -0.79
N ASN A 87 -10.14 21.72 -1.34
CA ASN A 87 -9.77 21.12 -2.62
C ASN A 87 -9.13 19.73 -2.47
N LYS A 88 -9.19 19.15 -1.27
CA LYS A 88 -8.62 17.85 -0.94
C LYS A 88 -9.75 16.86 -0.74
N SER A 89 -9.64 15.72 -1.40
CA SER A 89 -10.56 14.61 -1.27
C SER A 89 -9.78 13.36 -0.87
N LEU A 90 -10.35 12.55 0.00
CA LEU A 90 -9.82 11.27 0.39
C LEU A 90 -10.94 10.26 0.50
N VAL A 91 -10.74 9.10 -0.11
CA VAL A 91 -11.54 7.89 0.09
C VAL A 91 -10.65 6.86 0.74
N CYS A 92 -11.07 6.31 1.88
CA CYS A 92 -10.34 5.22 2.52
C CYS A 92 -11.27 4.14 3.06
N TYR A 93 -10.75 2.93 3.08
CA TYR A 93 -11.38 1.78 3.70
C TYR A 93 -10.33 0.68 3.93
N LYS A 94 -10.66 -0.29 4.76
CA LYS A 94 -9.86 -1.49 4.98
C LYS A 94 -10.65 -2.76 4.70
N PHE A 95 -9.94 -3.84 4.46
CA PHE A 95 -10.52 -5.18 4.36
C PHE A 95 -9.45 -6.20 4.71
N LYS A 96 -9.84 -7.47 4.89
CA LYS A 96 -8.89 -8.54 5.17
C LYS A 96 -8.54 -9.34 3.93
N GLU A 97 -7.26 -9.60 3.74
CA GLU A 97 -6.75 -10.55 2.74
C GLU A 97 -5.55 -11.28 3.34
N PHE A 98 -5.44 -12.59 3.10
CA PHE A 98 -4.43 -13.45 3.75
C PHE A 98 -4.43 -13.35 5.30
N GLY A 99 -5.58 -13.05 5.90
CA GLY A 99 -5.73 -12.85 7.34
C GLY A 99 -5.17 -11.53 7.87
N GLN A 100 -4.57 -10.68 7.02
CA GLN A 100 -3.99 -9.40 7.40
C GLN A 100 -4.89 -8.23 7.02
N ASP A 101 -4.66 -7.07 7.64
CA ASP A 101 -5.36 -5.83 7.30
C ASP A 101 -4.76 -5.19 6.04
N ILE A 102 -5.61 -4.94 5.05
CA ILE A 102 -5.29 -4.19 3.82
C ILE A 102 -5.99 -2.85 3.92
N ILE A 103 -5.26 -1.78 3.60
CA ILE A 103 -5.84 -0.44 3.46
C ILE A 103 -5.84 -0.05 1.98
N GLN A 104 -6.96 0.52 1.53
CA GLN A 104 -7.08 1.22 0.26
C GLN A 104 -7.26 2.70 0.56
N ILE A 105 -6.43 3.53 -0.07
CA ILE A 105 -6.54 4.99 -0.04
C ILE A 105 -6.63 5.49 -1.48
N ILE A 106 -7.49 6.48 -1.71
CA ILE A 106 -7.55 7.28 -2.93
C ILE A 106 -7.55 8.73 -2.50
N THR A 107 -6.65 9.55 -3.03
CA THR A 107 -6.51 10.96 -2.63
C THR A 107 -5.89 11.81 -3.73
N ASN A 108 -6.23 13.09 -3.78
CA ASN A 108 -5.58 14.09 -4.63
C ASN A 108 -4.58 14.97 -3.86
N ASP A 109 -4.38 14.75 -2.55
CA ASP A 109 -3.47 15.54 -1.72
C ASP A 109 -2.04 14.96 -1.73
N ASN A 110 -1.14 15.63 -2.44
CA ASN A 110 0.24 15.18 -2.61
C ASN A 110 1.09 15.26 -1.34
N GLU A 111 0.82 16.24 -0.46
CA GLU A 111 1.59 16.38 0.79
C GLU A 111 1.24 15.26 1.77
N PHE A 112 -0.04 14.86 1.85
CA PHE A 112 -0.48 13.69 2.59
C PHE A 112 0.21 12.42 2.07
N ILE A 113 0.24 12.21 0.74
CA ILE A 113 0.92 11.06 0.13
C ILE A 113 2.40 11.03 0.55
N LYS A 114 3.08 12.17 0.43
CA LYS A 114 4.50 12.29 0.79
C LYS A 114 4.73 11.97 2.27
N VAL A 115 3.98 12.58 3.18
CA VAL A 115 4.14 12.35 4.62
C VAL A 115 3.77 10.92 5.01
N LEU A 116 2.77 10.31 4.37
CA LEU A 116 2.42 8.91 4.58
C LEU A 116 3.57 7.97 4.18
N CYS A 117 4.20 8.21 3.03
CA CYS A 117 5.36 7.45 2.59
C CYS A 117 6.58 7.65 3.51
N GLU A 118 6.78 8.86 4.04
CA GLU A 118 7.87 9.18 4.97
C GLU A 118 7.70 8.52 6.35
N LYS A 119 6.51 7.98 6.68
CA LYS A 119 6.33 7.21 7.93
C LYS A 119 7.09 5.90 7.97
N GLY A 120 7.54 5.39 6.83
CA GLY A 120 8.25 4.11 6.78
C GLY A 120 7.38 2.94 7.21
N LEU A 121 6.11 2.94 6.76
CA LEU A 121 5.18 1.83 7.01
C LEU A 121 5.74 0.53 6.45
N GLU A 122 5.41 -0.58 7.09
CA GLU A 122 5.91 -1.90 6.72
C GLU A 122 4.75 -2.89 6.61
N PRO A 123 4.70 -3.69 5.54
CA PRO A 123 3.80 -4.83 5.53
C PRO A 123 4.21 -5.86 6.61
N PRO A 124 3.27 -6.69 7.10
CA PRO A 124 3.58 -7.87 7.88
C PRO A 124 4.52 -8.80 7.10
N GLY A 125 5.53 -9.34 7.79
CA GLY A 125 6.51 -10.23 7.17
C GLY A 125 5.91 -11.53 6.62
N PRO A 126 6.58 -12.20 5.66
CA PRO A 126 6.06 -13.39 4.99
C PRO A 126 5.61 -14.51 5.96
N GLU A 127 6.36 -14.73 7.04
CA GLU A 127 6.04 -15.75 8.05
C GLU A 127 4.77 -15.44 8.85
N ASN A 128 4.45 -14.15 9.04
CA ASN A 128 3.19 -13.76 9.70
C ASN A 128 1.99 -13.98 8.78
N VAL A 129 2.18 -13.79 7.46
CA VAL A 129 1.12 -13.97 6.46
C VAL A 129 0.92 -15.45 6.12
N PHE A 130 2.00 -16.23 6.09
CA PHE A 130 2.00 -17.65 5.72
C PHE A 130 2.72 -18.52 6.76
N PRO A 131 2.20 -18.62 8.01
CA PRO A 131 2.91 -19.26 9.13
C PRO A 131 3.14 -20.77 8.98
N VAL A 132 2.32 -21.44 8.15
CA VAL A 132 2.39 -22.90 7.93
C VAL A 132 3.22 -23.25 6.68
N LYS A 133 3.70 -22.24 5.93
CA LYS A 133 4.41 -22.50 4.67
C LYS A 133 5.91 -22.58 4.87
N ASN A 134 6.50 -23.64 4.34
CA ASN A 134 7.95 -23.77 4.27
C ASN A 134 8.47 -23.12 2.97
N PHE A 135 9.11 -21.95 3.10
CA PHE A 135 9.62 -21.19 1.96
C PHE A 135 10.79 -21.88 1.23
N SER A 136 11.52 -22.81 1.87
CA SER A 136 12.64 -23.56 1.25
C SER A 136 12.21 -24.50 0.12
N HIS A 137 10.94 -24.94 0.09
CA HIS A 137 10.43 -25.88 -0.93
C HIS A 137 9.77 -25.18 -2.12
N TYR A 138 9.57 -23.86 -2.06
CA TYR A 138 8.98 -23.09 -3.15
C TYR A 138 10.08 -22.52 -4.03
N GLY A 139 10.59 -23.34 -4.96
CA GLY A 139 11.53 -22.90 -5.99
C GLY A 139 10.97 -21.80 -6.93
N SER A 140 9.68 -21.46 -6.83
CA SER A 140 9.05 -20.29 -7.46
C SER A 140 7.75 -19.90 -6.74
N LEU A 141 7.41 -18.60 -6.72
CA LEU A 141 6.11 -18.16 -6.23
C LEU A 141 5.01 -18.64 -7.16
N GLN A 142 4.07 -19.41 -6.63
CA GLN A 142 2.87 -19.84 -7.34
C GLN A 142 1.63 -19.60 -6.48
N GLY A 143 0.50 -19.36 -7.15
CA GLY A 143 -0.79 -19.09 -6.50
C GLY A 143 -0.76 -17.87 -5.58
N ASP A 144 -1.31 -18.06 -4.39
CA ASP A 144 -1.54 -17.01 -3.38
C ASP A 144 -0.28 -16.24 -2.98
N ILE A 145 0.87 -16.91 -2.84
CA ILE A 145 2.10 -16.25 -2.41
C ILE A 145 2.62 -15.33 -3.52
N ALA A 146 2.51 -15.74 -4.79
CA ALA A 146 2.85 -14.89 -5.94
C ALA A 146 1.98 -13.65 -6.01
N CYS A 147 0.68 -13.84 -5.77
CA CYS A 147 -0.30 -12.76 -5.74
C CYS A 147 0.05 -11.77 -4.61
N TRP A 148 0.21 -12.28 -3.39
CA TRP A 148 0.57 -11.50 -2.21
C TRP A 148 1.87 -10.71 -2.42
N TRP A 149 2.92 -11.38 -2.91
CA TRP A 149 4.22 -10.75 -3.13
C TRP A 149 4.11 -9.56 -4.07
N ASN A 150 3.60 -9.78 -5.28
CA ASN A 150 3.56 -8.76 -6.33
C ASN A 150 2.67 -7.55 -5.95
N ILE A 151 1.61 -7.79 -5.16
CA ILE A 151 0.64 -6.73 -4.82
C ILE A 151 1.06 -5.97 -3.56
N TYR A 152 1.53 -6.68 -2.53
CA TYR A 152 1.67 -6.13 -1.18
C TYR A 152 3.12 -6.02 -0.71
N TRP A 153 3.98 -6.97 -1.07
CA TRP A 153 5.34 -7.03 -0.52
C TRP A 153 6.39 -6.40 -1.42
N GLU A 154 6.37 -6.71 -2.72
CA GLU A 154 7.31 -6.20 -3.71
C GLU A 154 7.37 -4.66 -3.72
N PRO A 155 6.25 -3.91 -3.68
CA PRO A 155 6.32 -2.45 -3.62
C PRO A 155 7.05 -1.92 -2.39
N PHE A 156 6.94 -2.61 -1.25
CA PHE A 156 7.71 -2.29 -0.06
C PHE A 156 9.19 -2.61 -0.26
N TRP A 157 9.49 -3.83 -0.69
CA TRP A 157 10.87 -4.30 -0.86
C TRP A 157 11.67 -3.43 -1.84
N GLU A 158 11.07 -3.06 -2.96
CA GLU A 158 11.68 -2.20 -3.99
C GLU A 158 11.78 -0.72 -3.56
N SER A 159 11.00 -0.29 -2.55
CA SER A 159 11.15 1.05 -1.97
C SER A 159 12.39 1.19 -1.08
N LEU A 160 12.95 0.07 -0.61
CA LEU A 160 14.13 0.06 0.25
C LEU A 160 15.43 0.16 -0.57
N SER A 161 16.36 0.98 -0.10
CA SER A 161 17.75 0.91 -0.57
C SER A 161 18.40 -0.41 -0.17
N GLU A 162 19.51 -0.78 -0.80
CA GLU A 162 20.27 -1.99 -0.44
C GLU A 162 20.70 -2.01 1.05
N CYS A 163 21.05 -0.85 1.61
CA CYS A 163 21.30 -0.73 3.04
C CYS A 163 20.02 -0.91 3.87
N GLY A 164 18.90 -0.35 3.39
CA GLY A 164 17.58 -0.53 3.98
C GLY A 164 17.12 -1.99 4.00
N LYS A 165 17.32 -2.73 2.91
CA LYS A 165 17.04 -4.17 2.81
C LYS A 165 17.85 -4.97 3.84
N LYS A 166 19.17 -4.73 3.93
CA LYS A 166 20.04 -5.38 4.94
C LYS A 166 19.62 -5.05 6.36
N HIS A 167 19.32 -3.79 6.64
CA HIS A 167 18.84 -3.37 7.96
C HIS A 167 17.49 -4.00 8.30
N TYR A 168 16.56 -4.06 7.32
CA TYR A 168 15.27 -4.72 7.46
C TYR A 168 15.41 -6.19 7.84
N LEU A 169 16.21 -6.94 7.08
CA LEU A 169 16.47 -8.35 7.35
C LEU A 169 17.15 -8.55 8.71
N GLY A 170 18.16 -7.72 9.03
CA GLY A 170 18.91 -7.83 10.29
C GLY A 170 18.10 -7.56 11.55
N ARG A 171 17.04 -6.73 11.48
CA ARG A 171 16.12 -6.51 12.62
C ARG A 171 14.89 -7.41 12.60
N SER A 172 14.64 -8.10 11.50
CA SER A 172 13.51 -9.01 11.38
C SER A 172 13.79 -10.30 12.15
N ALA A 173 12.76 -10.88 12.77
CA ALA A 173 12.85 -12.16 13.46
C ALA A 173 12.63 -13.35 12.51
N PHE A 174 12.94 -13.19 11.22
CA PHE A 174 12.71 -14.22 10.22
C PHE A 174 13.68 -15.39 10.37
N SER A 175 13.21 -16.58 9.98
CA SER A 175 14.08 -17.73 9.81
C SER A 175 15.13 -17.49 8.71
N VAL A 176 16.23 -18.22 8.79
CA VAL A 176 17.29 -18.22 7.77
C VAL A 176 16.71 -18.54 6.38
N GLU A 177 15.80 -19.50 6.30
CA GLU A 177 15.13 -19.90 5.06
C GLU A 177 14.33 -18.74 4.44
N THR A 178 13.64 -17.96 5.27
CA THR A 178 12.88 -16.79 4.80
C THR A 178 13.83 -15.69 4.34
N ILE A 179 14.94 -15.46 5.05
CA ILE A 179 15.96 -14.50 4.62
C ILE A 179 16.54 -14.89 3.27
N GLU A 180 16.95 -16.15 3.09
CA GLU A 180 17.44 -16.67 1.80
C GLU A 180 16.41 -16.49 0.69
N PHE A 181 15.14 -16.81 0.96
CA PHE A 181 14.05 -16.60 0.00
C PHE A 181 13.91 -15.12 -0.42
N LEU A 182 14.10 -14.18 0.51
CA LEU A 182 14.02 -12.74 0.24
C LEU A 182 15.25 -12.21 -0.51
N GLU A 183 16.44 -12.72 -0.21
CA GLU A 183 17.71 -12.26 -0.81
C GLU A 183 17.93 -12.81 -2.23
N TYR A 184 17.64 -14.09 -2.46
CA TYR A 184 17.96 -14.78 -3.72
C TYR A 184 16.86 -14.70 -4.78
N ARG A 185 15.83 -13.90 -4.55
CA ARG A 185 14.75 -13.68 -5.49
C ARG A 185 15.18 -12.69 -6.59
N HIS A 186 15.47 -13.20 -7.77
CA HIS A 186 15.63 -12.44 -9.03
C HIS A 186 14.64 -12.94 -10.09
#